data_AF-U7P7G2-F1
#
_entry.id   AF-U7P7G2-F1
#
_cell.length_a   1.000
_cell.length_b   1.000
_cell.length_c   1.000
_cell.angle_alpha   90.00
_cell.angle_beta   90.00
_cell.angle_gamma   90.00
#
_symmetry.space_group_name_H-M   'P 1'
#
loop_
_entity.id
_entity.type
_entity.pdbx_description
1 polymer ?
#
loop_
_entity_poly.entity_id
_entity_poly.type
_entity_poly.pdbx_seq_one_letter_code
_entity_poly.pdbx_strand_id
1 'polypeptide(L)'
;MPADLYSIAAVQDTLITRSARRNVRKLASAIGLALNIRPGCGLVMLLGTGCERNNQEALESWVAQTLIDRDLLPTREVIPMLIDALEKALTRWEEGGR
;
A
#
# COMPACT_ATOMS: atom_id res chain seq x y z
N MET A 1 27.45 -28.13 -11.47
CA MET A 1 26.95 -27.04 -10.60
C MET A 1 25.74 -26.42 -11.29
N PRO A 2 24.54 -26.42 -10.67
CA PRO A 2 23.27 -26.37 -11.40
C PRO A 2 22.80 -24.94 -11.68
N ALA A 3 22.76 -24.52 -12.94
CA ALA A 3 22.23 -23.23 -13.37
C ALA A 3 20.69 -23.14 -13.29
N ASP A 4 20.00 -24.28 -13.21
CA ASP A 4 18.53 -24.35 -13.20
C ASP A 4 17.88 -23.87 -11.89
N LEU A 5 18.55 -24.05 -10.74
CA LEU A 5 17.98 -23.69 -9.43
C LEU A 5 17.90 -22.17 -9.23
N TYR A 6 18.84 -21.39 -9.78
CA TYR A 6 18.80 -19.92 -9.73
C TYR A 6 17.66 -19.33 -10.56
N SER A 7 17.36 -19.93 -11.73
CA SER A 7 16.30 -19.45 -12.62
C SER A 7 14.91 -19.65 -12.03
N ILE A 8 14.66 -20.77 -11.36
CA ILE A 8 13.35 -21.05 -10.74
C ILE A 8 13.12 -20.14 -9.54
N ALA A 9 14.13 -19.92 -8.69
CA ALA A 9 14.03 -19.04 -7.54
C ALA A 9 13.80 -17.58 -7.96
N ALA A 10 14.54 -17.07 -8.96
CA ALA A 10 14.37 -15.71 -9.46
C ALA A 10 13.00 -15.49 -10.11
N VAL A 11 12.48 -16.47 -10.84
CA VAL A 11 11.14 -16.42 -11.42
C VAL A 11 10.06 -16.45 -10.32
N GLN A 12 10.20 -17.30 -9.30
CA GLN A 12 9.29 -17.31 -8.15
C GLN A 12 9.31 -15.98 -7.39
N ASP A 13 10.48 -15.44 -7.08
CA ASP A 13 10.63 -14.16 -6.38
C ASP A 13 9.96 -13.01 -7.16
N THR A 14 10.14 -13.00 -8.48
CA THR A 14 9.48 -12.02 -9.36
C THR A 14 7.96 -12.19 -9.36
N LEU A 15 7.45 -13.42 -9.37
CA LEU A 15 6.01 -13.71 -9.34
C LEU A 15 5.38 -13.38 -7.97
N ILE A 16 6.08 -13.67 -6.88
CA ILE A 16 5.71 -13.31 -5.50
C ILE A 16 5.66 -11.78 -5.39
N THR A 17 6.68 -11.08 -5.88
CA THR A 17 6.72 -9.62 -5.90
C THR A 17 5.59 -9.02 -6.74
N ARG A 18 5.29 -9.59 -7.91
CA ARG A 18 4.22 -9.09 -8.80
C ARG A 18 2.82 -9.34 -8.22
N SER A 19 2.62 -10.50 -7.59
CA SER A 19 1.35 -10.83 -6.91
C SER A 19 1.14 -10.00 -5.65
N ALA A 20 2.18 -9.79 -4.84
CA ALA A 20 2.16 -8.88 -3.70
C ALA A 20 1.81 -7.45 -4.13
N ARG A 21 2.49 -6.90 -5.16
CA ARG A 21 2.16 -5.58 -5.73
C ARG A 21 0.72 -5.49 -6.21
N ARG A 22 0.21 -6.54 -6.87
CA ARG A 22 -1.19 -6.59 -7.32
C ARG A 22 -2.15 -6.61 -6.13
N ASN A 23 -1.82 -7.31 -5.05
CA ASN A 23 -2.65 -7.35 -3.85
C ASN A 23 -2.64 -6.02 -3.11
N VAL A 24 -1.47 -5.38 -2.95
CA VAL A 24 -1.34 -4.01 -2.41
C VAL A 24 -2.22 -3.04 -3.21
N ARG A 25 -2.17 -3.10 -4.54
CA ARG A 25 -3.05 -2.30 -5.41
C ARG A 25 -4.52 -2.51 -5.12
N LYS A 26 -4.96 -3.77 -5.03
CA LYS A 26 -6.35 -4.10 -4.72
C LYS A 26 -6.76 -3.62 -3.33
N LEU A 27 -5.86 -3.72 -2.34
CA LEU A 27 -6.10 -3.23 -0.99
C LEU A 27 -6.24 -1.71 -0.98
N ALA A 28 -5.30 -1.00 -1.60
CA ALA A 28 -5.34 0.46 -1.74
C ALA A 28 -6.63 0.92 -2.44
N SER A 29 -7.03 0.27 -3.53
CA SER A 29 -8.30 0.58 -4.19
C SER A 29 -9.52 0.28 -3.31
N ALA A 30 -9.53 -0.84 -2.58
CA ALA A 30 -10.63 -1.17 -1.67
C ALA A 30 -10.77 -0.16 -0.52
N ILE A 31 -9.65 0.27 0.05
CA ILE A 31 -9.59 1.29 1.10
C ILE A 31 -10.02 2.65 0.54
N GLY A 32 -9.52 3.02 -0.64
CA GLY A 32 -9.91 4.25 -1.32
C GLY A 32 -11.42 4.33 -1.58
N LEU A 33 -12.03 3.21 -1.98
CA LEU A 33 -13.48 3.12 -2.13
C LEU A 33 -14.23 3.17 -0.78
N ALA A 34 -13.73 2.47 0.24
CA ALA A 34 -14.36 2.42 1.56
C ALA A 34 -14.41 3.80 2.24
N LEU A 35 -13.35 4.60 2.07
CA LEU A 35 -13.24 5.94 2.63
C LEU A 35 -13.70 7.05 1.66
N ASN A 36 -14.27 6.67 0.51
CA ASN A 36 -14.71 7.60 -0.54
C ASN A 36 -13.63 8.64 -0.92
N ILE A 37 -12.38 8.18 -1.02
CA ILE A 37 -11.25 9.03 -1.37
C ILE A 37 -11.41 9.49 -2.82
N ARG A 38 -11.57 10.81 -2.99
CA ARG A 38 -11.71 11.40 -4.31
C ARG A 38 -10.41 11.27 -5.12
N PRO A 39 -10.51 11.09 -6.45
CA PRO A 39 -9.35 11.21 -7.32
C PRO A 39 -8.75 12.61 -7.20
N GLY A 40 -7.42 12.70 -7.26
CA GLY A 40 -6.68 13.95 -7.05
C GLY A 40 -5.25 13.68 -6.55
N CYS A 41 -4.61 14.71 -6.01
CA CYS A 41 -3.25 14.62 -5.45
C CYS A 41 -3.12 15.13 -4.00
N GLY A 42 -4.24 15.50 -3.35
CA GLY A 42 -4.22 16.05 -1.99
C GLY A 42 -3.68 15.10 -0.91
N LEU A 43 -3.72 13.79 -1.14
CA LEU A 43 -3.17 12.78 -0.21
C LEU A 43 -1.70 12.45 -0.48
N VAL A 44 -1.13 12.89 -1.61
CA VAL A 44 0.28 12.61 -1.95
C VAL A 44 1.22 13.19 -0.90
N MET A 45 0.96 14.43 -0.46
CA MET A 45 1.78 15.10 0.54
C MET A 45 1.54 14.57 1.97
N LEU A 46 0.43 13.86 2.18
CA LEU A 46 -0.06 13.45 3.51
C LEU A 46 0.26 11.99 3.83
N LEU A 47 0.12 11.11 2.83
CA LEU A 47 0.33 9.66 2.93
C LEU A 47 1.53 9.18 2.12
N GLY A 48 1.87 9.91 1.06
CA GLY A 48 2.93 9.55 0.14
C GLY A 48 4.30 10.10 0.54
N THR A 49 5.28 9.70 -0.23
CA THR A 49 6.66 10.18 -0.18
C THR A 49 6.89 11.45 -1.03
N GLY A 50 5.86 11.89 -1.77
CA GLY A 50 5.93 13.01 -2.70
C GLY A 50 6.35 12.62 -4.12
N CYS A 51 6.66 11.35 -4.35
CA CYS A 51 6.97 10.81 -5.69
C CYS A 51 5.72 10.27 -6.42
N GLU A 52 4.59 10.18 -5.74
CA GLU A 52 3.36 9.61 -6.26
C GLU A 52 2.57 10.61 -7.11
N ARG A 53 1.96 10.14 -8.20
CA ARG A 53 1.27 11.02 -9.16
C ARG A 53 -0.14 11.40 -8.75
N ASN A 54 -0.74 10.62 -7.87
CA ASN A 54 -2.13 10.78 -7.43
C ASN A 54 -2.38 10.09 -6.08
N ASN A 55 -3.55 10.36 -5.50
CA ASN A 55 -4.02 9.79 -4.24
C ASN A 55 -4.01 8.27 -4.22
N GLN A 56 -4.28 7.62 -5.37
CA GLN A 56 -4.28 6.16 -5.48
C GLN A 56 -2.85 5.60 -5.37
N GLU A 57 -1.87 6.22 -6.04
CA GLU A 57 -0.46 5.84 -5.91
C GLU A 57 0.08 6.14 -4.50
N ALA A 58 -0.36 7.25 -3.88
CA ALA A 58 -0.03 7.57 -2.50
C ALA A 58 -0.58 6.51 -1.53
N LEU A 59 -1.83 6.06 -1.73
CA LEU A 59 -2.43 4.96 -0.97
C LEU A 59 -1.70 3.63 -1.21
N GLU A 60 -1.31 3.33 -2.45
CA GLU A 60 -0.52 2.12 -2.76
C GLU A 60 0.81 2.11 -2.00
N SER A 61 1.51 3.25 -1.99
CA SER A 61 2.79 3.41 -1.31
C SER A 61 2.63 3.35 0.20
N TRP A 62 1.60 4.01 0.75
CA TRP A 62 1.29 3.97 2.17
C TRP A 62 0.89 2.56 2.65
N VAL A 63 0.05 1.85 1.88
CA VAL A 63 -0.33 0.46 2.20
C VAL A 63 0.90 -0.45 2.13
N ALA A 64 1.73 -0.32 1.09
CA ALA A 64 2.97 -1.10 0.99
C ALA A 64 3.89 -0.86 2.20
N GLN A 65 4.12 0.40 2.54
CA GLN A 65 4.97 0.79 3.67
C GLN A 65 4.41 0.29 5.00
N THR A 66 3.11 0.45 5.24
CA THR A 66 2.44 -0.01 6.46
C THR A 66 2.52 -1.53 6.63
N LEU A 67 2.42 -2.27 5.53
CA LEU A 67 2.59 -3.73 5.56
C LEU A 67 4.03 -4.13 5.85
N ILE A 68 5.02 -3.41 5.32
CA ILE A 68 6.44 -3.63 5.59
C ILE A 68 6.77 -3.31 7.06
N ASP A 69 6.35 -2.14 7.57
CA ASP A 69 6.59 -1.72 8.96
C ASP A 69 5.98 -2.67 9.99
N ARG A 70 4.91 -3.37 9.63
CA ARG A 70 4.19 -4.30 10.50
C ARG A 70 4.48 -5.77 10.23
N ASP A 71 5.34 -6.07 9.25
CA ASP A 71 5.66 -7.43 8.79
C ASP A 71 4.40 -8.24 8.42
N LEU A 72 3.46 -7.61 7.69
CA LEU A 72 2.18 -8.19 7.34
C LEU A 72 2.10 -8.56 5.86
N LEU A 73 1.43 -9.69 5.58
CA LEU A 73 1.12 -10.10 4.22
C LEU A 73 -0.04 -9.26 3.65
N PRO A 74 -0.02 -8.95 2.34
CA PRO A 74 -1.09 -8.22 1.66
C PRO A 74 -2.31 -9.15 1.43
N THR A 75 -3.00 -9.50 2.51
CA THR A 75 -4.23 -10.32 2.52
C THR A 75 -5.47 -9.45 2.76
N ARG A 76 -6.68 -10.02 2.66
CA ARG A 76 -7.91 -9.25 2.95
C ARG A 76 -8.13 -8.99 4.45
N GLU A 77 -7.53 -9.80 5.31
CA GLU A 77 -7.72 -9.72 6.76
C GLU A 77 -7.09 -8.46 7.36
N VAL A 78 -6.10 -7.87 6.68
CA VAL A 78 -5.47 -6.62 7.09
C VAL A 78 -6.30 -5.38 6.72
N ILE A 79 -7.36 -5.51 5.92
CA ILE A 79 -8.18 -4.36 5.47
C ILE A 79 -8.74 -3.54 6.65
N PRO A 80 -9.40 -4.13 7.67
CA PRO A 80 -9.95 -3.36 8.78
C PRO A 80 -8.86 -2.60 9.55
N MET A 81 -7.68 -3.22 9.72
CA MET A 81 -6.54 -2.59 10.38
C MET A 81 -5.97 -1.45 9.55
N LEU A 82 -5.86 -1.61 8.22
CA LEU A 82 -5.40 -0.56 7.33
C LEU A 82 -6.39 0.62 7.30
N ILE A 83 -7.70 0.37 7.39
CA ILE A 83 -8.70 1.44 7.50
C ILE A 83 -8.51 2.22 8.81
N ASP A 84 -8.46 1.54 9.96
CA ASP A 84 -8.25 2.19 11.26
C ASP A 84 -6.93 2.98 11.31
N ALA A 85 -5.85 2.42 10.77
CA ALA A 85 -4.56 3.10 10.69
C ALA A 85 -4.61 4.35 9.80
N LEU A 86 -5.35 4.28 8.70
CA LEU A 86 -5.50 5.40 7.78
C LEU A 86 -6.39 6.51 8.36
N GLU A 87 -7.49 6.16 9.01
CA GLU A 87 -8.34 7.12 9.72
C GLU A 87 -7.57 7.84 10.83
N LYS A 88 -6.74 7.12 11.59
CA LYS A 88 -5.84 7.71 12.59
C LYS A 88 -4.81 8.63 11.96
N ALA A 89 -4.25 8.26 10.81
CA ALA A 89 -3.32 9.12 10.09
C ALA A 89 -4.01 10.42 9.67
N LEU A 90 -5.19 10.33 9.04
CA LEU A 90 -5.97 11.49 8.60
C LEU A 90 -6.39 12.39 9.79
N THR A 91 -6.85 11.81 10.89
CA THR A 91 -7.26 12.54 12.10
C THR A 91 -6.09 13.32 12.71
N ARG A 92 -4.91 12.69 12.83
CA ARG A 92 -3.70 13.37 13.34
C ARG A 92 -3.31 14.57 12.50
N TRP A 93 -3.51 14.50 11.19
CA TRP A 93 -3.26 15.63 10.30
C TRP A 93 -4.30 16.76 10.49
N GLU A 94 -5.57 16.44 10.70
CA GLU A 94 -6.61 17.44 11.02
C GLU A 94 -6.36 18.14 12.36
N GLU A 95 -5.78 17.44 13.33
CA GLU A 95 -5.44 17.97 14.66
C GLU A 95 -4.16 18.81 14.63
N GLY A 96 -3.14 18.40 13.88
CA GLY A 96 -1.86 19.12 13.76
C GLY A 96 -1.88 20.32 12.80
N GLY A 97 -2.96 20.48 12.02
CA GLY A 97 -3.15 21.58 11.07
C GLY A 97 -3.97 22.77 11.58
N ARG A 98 -4.31 22.83 12.88
CA ARG A 98 -5.01 23.95 13.51
C ARG A 98 -4.09 24.83 14.34
#